data_AF-A0A976JQS6-F1
#
_entry.id   AF-A0A976JQS6-F1
#
_cell.length_a   1.000
_cell.length_b   1.000
_cell.length_c   1.000
_cell.angle_alpha   90.00
_cell.angle_beta   90.00
_cell.angle_gamma   90.00
#
_symmetry.space_group_name_H-M   'P 1'
#
loop_
_entity.id
_entity.type
_entity.pdbx_description
1 polymer ?
#
loop_
_entity_poly.entity_id
_entity_poly.type
_entity_poly.pdbx_seq_one_letter_code
_entity_poly.pdbx_strand_id
1 'polypeptide(L)' 'MSSKEKKFNIPVSLILLDMFGAVLAAIGILGLMEEGALGDYLLLAGGILLMMPLVLHILNRMRDR' A
#
# COMPACT_ATOMS: atom_id res chain seq x y z
N MET A 1 33.47 -4.74 -18.04
CA MET A 1 32.42 -5.19 -17.09
C MET A 1 31.22 -4.27 -17.25
N SER A 2 30.14 -4.77 -17.86
CA SER A 2 28.91 -3.97 -18.05
C SER A 2 28.08 -4.04 -16.77
N SER A 3 28.08 -2.96 -15.99
CA SER A 3 27.19 -2.74 -14.85
C SER A 3 25.76 -2.64 -15.38
N LYS A 4 25.08 -3.78 -15.52
CA LYS A 4 23.63 -3.82 -15.70
C LYS A 4 23.01 -3.26 -14.42
N GLU A 5 22.75 -1.96 -14.40
CA GLU A 5 21.86 -1.36 -13.41
C GLU A 5 20.56 -2.17 -13.42
N LYS A 6 20.29 -2.87 -12.33
CA LYS A 6 19.11 -3.71 -12.16
C LYS A 6 17.92 -2.75 -12.04
N LYS A 7 17.41 -2.30 -13.18
CA LYS A 7 16.37 -1.27 -13.31
C LYS A 7 15.22 -1.63 -12.36
N PHE A 8 14.92 -0.72 -11.45
CA PHE A 8 13.88 -0.88 -10.46
C PHE A 8 12.53 -0.91 -11.18
N ASN A 9 11.96 -2.11 -11.33
CA ASN A 9 10.70 -2.30 -12.02
C ASN A 9 9.66 -2.73 -10.99
N ILE A 10 8.97 -1.76 -10.39
CA ILE A 10 7.79 -2.04 -9.56
C ILE A 10 6.64 -2.35 -10.52
N PRO A 11 5.92 -3.47 -10.34
CA PRO A 11 4.68 -3.74 -11.07
C PRO A 11 3.65 -2.61 -10.89
N VAL A 12 3.13 -2.07 -11.99
CA VAL A 12 2.09 -1.02 -11.96
C VAL A 12 0.86 -1.45 -11.17
N SER A 13 0.51 -2.74 -11.20
CA SER A 13 -0.58 -3.30 -10.40
C SER A 13 -0.40 -3.11 -8.89
N LEU A 14 0.83 -3.19 -8.37
CA LEU A 14 1.11 -2.94 -6.95
C LEU A 14 0.94 -1.47 -6.59
N ILE A 15 1.31 -0.56 -7.49
CA ILE A 15 1.12 0.87 -7.30
C ILE A 15 -0.37 1.22 -7.29
N LEU A 16 -1.14 0.66 -8.23
CA LEU A 16 -2.59 0.87 -8.29
C LEU A 16 -3.30 0.32 -7.05
N LEU A 17 -2.89 -0.86 -6.57
CA LEU A 17 -3.43 -1.46 -5.37
C LEU A 17 -3.13 -0.60 -4.12
N ASP A 18 -1.92 -0.07 -4.01
CA ASP A 18 -1.49 0.80 -2.93
C ASP A 18 -2.29 2.11 -2.92
N MET A 19 -2.45 2.74 -4.08
CA MET A 19 -3.30 3.93 -4.24
C MET A 19 -4.76 3.66 -3.86
N PHE A 20 -5.31 2.52 -4.25
CA PHE A 20 -6.67 2.14 -3.86
C PHE A 20 -6.79 1.93 -2.35
N GLY A 21 -5.79 1.28 -1.74
CA GLY A 21 -5.67 1.17 -0.28
C GLY A 21 -5.63 2.54 0.40
N ALA A 22 -4.91 3.51 -0.17
CA ALA A 22 -4.81 4.88 0.35
C ALA A 22 -6.14 5.61 0.33
N VAL A 23 -6.91 5.47 -0.74
CA VAL A 23 -8.25 6.06 -0.83
C VAL A 23 -9.18 5.44 0.23
N LEU A 24 -9.18 4.12 0.38
CA LEU A 24 -10.00 3.45 1.38
C LEU A 24 -9.60 3.84 2.81
N ALA A 25 -8.29 3.90 3.10
CA ALA A 25 -7.80 4.34 4.39
C ALA A 25 -8.19 5.79 4.68
N ALA A 26 -8.08 6.69 3.70
CA ALA A 26 -8.48 8.08 3.85
C ALA A 26 -9.99 8.22 4.12
N ILE A 27 -10.83 7.47 3.41
CA ILE A 27 -12.29 7.43 3.67
C ILE A 27 -12.56 6.92 5.09
N GLY A 28 -11.89 5.85 5.51
CA GLY A 28 -12.01 5.34 6.87
C GLY A 28 -11.59 6.38 7.92
N ILE A 29 -10.50 7.11 7.72
CA ILE A 29 -10.07 8.19 8.63
C ILE A 29 -11.13 9.28 8.72
N LEU A 30 -11.70 9.71 7.59
CA LEU A 30 -12.76 10.72 7.58
C LEU A 30 -13.99 10.25 8.36
N GLY A 31 -14.46 9.01 8.14
CA GLY A 31 -15.59 8.46 8.89
C GLY A 31 -15.31 8.34 10.39
N LEU A 32 -14.08 7.99 10.76
CA LEU A 32 -13.62 7.98 12.16
C LEU A 32 -13.61 9.36 12.81
N MET A 33 -13.40 10.43 12.04
CA MET A 33 -13.42 11.80 12.56
C MET A 33 -14.84 12.34 12.78
N GLU A 34 -15.83 11.81 12.05
CA GLU A 34 -17.22 12.26 12.14
C GLU A 34 -17.99 11.52 13.23
N GLU A 35 -18.23 10.21 13.06
CA GLU A 35 -19.09 9.41 13.94
C GLU A 35 -18.40 8.17 14.51
N GLY A 36 -17.34 7.67 13.87
CA GLY A 36 -16.56 6.55 14.41
C GLY A 36 -17.28 5.21 14.37
N ALA A 37 -17.85 4.83 13.22
CA ALA A 37 -18.56 3.55 13.08
C ALA A 37 -17.58 2.37 12.91
N LEU A 38 -18.03 1.16 13.24
CA LEU A 38 -17.26 -0.07 13.01
C LEU A 38 -16.82 -0.22 11.55
N GLY A 39 -17.64 0.25 10.61
CA GLY A 39 -17.34 0.25 9.18
C GLY A 39 -16.10 1.08 8.83
N ASP A 40 -15.88 2.20 9.51
CA ASP A 40 -14.76 3.12 9.25
C ASP A 40 -13.43 2.52 9.73
N TYR A 41 -13.46 1.84 10.88
CA TYR A 41 -12.31 1.04 11.34
C TYR A 41 -11.95 -0.08 10.37
N LEU A 42 -12.97 -0.77 9.81
CA LEU A 42 -12.75 -1.83 8.83
C LEU A 42 -12.22 -1.28 7.50
N LEU A 43 -12.70 -0.11 7.05
CA LEU A 43 -12.19 0.58 5.88
C LEU A 43 -10.75 1.02 6.06
N LEU A 44 -10.42 1.58 7.22
CA LEU A 44 -9.06 1.98 7.56
C LEU A 44 -8.11 0.77 7.58
N ALA A 45 -8.48 -0.27 8.34
CA ALA A 45 -7.68 -1.48 8.44
C ALA A 45 -7.53 -2.19 7.08
N GLY A 46 -8.61 -2.28 6.31
CA GLY A 46 -8.61 -2.85 4.97
C GLY A 46 -7.73 -2.06 3.99
N GLY A 47 -7.82 -0.73 4.01
CA GLY A 47 -6.98 0.16 3.20
C GLY A 47 -5.49 -0.02 3.51
N ILE A 48 -5.12 -0.07 4.78
CA ILE A 48 -3.74 -0.34 5.22
C ILE A 48 -3.27 -1.73 4.77
N LEU A 49 -4.11 -2.75 4.91
CA LEU A 49 -3.78 -4.11 4.47
C LEU A 49 -3.54 -4.20 2.95
N LEU A 50 -4.29 -3.44 2.16
CA LEU A 50 -4.13 -3.38 0.70
C LEU A 50 -2.81 -2.74 0.25
N MET A 51 -2.21 -1.87 1.08
CA MET A 51 -0.89 -1.29 0.82
C MET A 51 0.27 -2.26 1.12
N MET A 52 0.05 -3.26 1.98
CA MET A 52 1.10 -4.17 2.44
C MET A 52 1.85 -4.90 1.32
N PRO A 53 1.21 -5.39 0.23
CA PRO A 53 1.92 -6.04 -0.86
C PRO A 53 3.03 -5.18 -1.48
N LEU A 54 2.81 -3.86 -1.64
CA LEU A 54 3.82 -2.96 -2.19
C LEU A 54 5.00 -2.82 -1.22
N VAL A 55 4.70 -2.61 0.08
CA VAL A 55 5.72 -2.52 1.13
C VAL A 55 6.55 -3.79 1.21
N LEU A 56 5.89 -4.96 1.23
CA LEU A 56 6.56 -6.27 1.24
C LEU A 56 7.40 -6.51 -0.01
N HIS A 57 6.92 -6.07 -1.18
CA HIS A 57 7.68 -6.15 -2.43
C HIS A 57 8.99 -5.34 -2.34
N ILE A 58 8.92 -4.11 -1.81
CA ILE A 58 10.09 -3.26 -1.60
C ILE A 58 11.04 -3.87 -0.56
N LEU A 59 10.52 -4.34 0.58
CA LEU A 59 11.33 -4.97 1.64
C LEU A 59 12.04 -6.24 1.17
N ASN A 60 11.32 -7.16 0.52
CA ASN A 60 11.92 -8.37 -0.06
C ASN A 60 13.02 -8.01 -1.04
N ARG A 61 12.80 -6.97 -1.85
CA ARG A 61 13.79 -6.51 -2.81
C ARG A 61 15.02 -5.87 -2.17
N MET A 62 14.87 -5.18 -1.04
CA MET A 62 16.00 -4.66 -0.27
C MET A 62 16.79 -5.78 0.40
N ARG A 63 16.11 -6.83 0.90
CA ARG A 63 16.75 -8.02 1.46
C ARG A 63 17.56 -8.81 0.43
N ASP A 64 17.09 -8.86 -0.82
CA ASP A 64 17.76 -9.59 -1.91
C ASP A 64 18.93 -8.81 -2.55
N ARG A 65 19.29 -7.63 -2.03
CA ARG A 65 20.44 -6.83 -2.47
C ARG A 65 21.58 -6.96 -1.48
#